data_AF-A0A1X6N9P2-F1
#
_entry.id   AF-A0A1X6N9P2-F1
#
_cell.length_a   1.000
_cell.length_b   1.000
_cell.length_c   1.000
_cell.angle_alpha   90.00
_cell.angle_beta   90.00
_cell.angle_gamma   90.00
#
_symmetry.space_group_name_H-M   'P 1'
#
loop_
_entity.id
_entity.type
_entity.pdbx_description
1 polymer ?
#
loop_
_entity_poly.entity_id
_entity_poly.type
_entity_poly.pdbx_seq_one_letter_code
_entity_poly.pdbx_strand_id
1 'polypeptide(L)'
;MLLQISHTDILRTSFVDCATGAVAFRTNTYHPQRARSGSCSSASSSSSSALQEQLSGDNNVDRVTSLEDAYGNILAEITWDGANASLIRVGDDLIKGTAELFDAAFVKIFPDATLFPTRLEYTWRMTRDDLLLLDDDEEVVGKLHQNQIQDDLKLAPAPSSKIGHDYLELNTLPEDELPEMLVCYLLLCTLRERMYSITRFVYGQPQKTDPIAKLRRGATRSIANLRNRFRRRKAPNH
;
A
#
# COMPACT_ATOMS: atom_id res chain seq x y z
N MET A 1 14.43 -4.88 -9.40
CA MET A 1 13.37 -4.64 -10.36
C MET A 1 12.62 -3.34 -10.05
N LEU A 2 12.30 -2.56 -11.09
CA LEU A 2 11.37 -1.42 -10.99
C LEU A 2 10.07 -1.79 -11.71
N LEU A 3 8.96 -1.80 -10.98
CA LEU A 3 7.66 -2.24 -11.46
C LEU A 3 6.70 -1.06 -11.61
N GLN A 4 6.25 -0.77 -12.82
CA GLN A 4 5.17 0.18 -13.07
C GLN A 4 3.82 -0.49 -12.78
N ILE A 5 2.96 0.20 -12.02
CA ILE A 5 1.63 -0.26 -11.67
C ILE A 5 0.62 0.28 -12.69
N SER A 6 -0.13 -0.60 -13.34
CA SER A 6 -1.02 -0.21 -14.44
C SER A 6 -2.38 0.35 -13.98
N HIS A 7 -2.90 -0.14 -12.86
CA HIS A 7 -4.22 0.22 -12.35
C HIS A 7 -4.16 0.74 -10.91
N THR A 8 -5.10 1.63 -10.60
CA THR A 8 -5.30 2.16 -9.24
C THR A 8 -5.90 1.12 -8.29
N ASP A 9 -6.66 0.15 -8.81
CA ASP A 9 -7.16 -0.97 -8.00
C ASP A 9 -6.07 -2.03 -7.88
N ILE A 10 -5.36 -2.02 -6.76
CA ILE A 10 -4.23 -2.92 -6.54
C ILE A 10 -4.63 -4.40 -6.48
N LEU A 11 -5.93 -4.69 -6.31
CA LEU A 11 -6.46 -6.05 -6.28
C LEU A 11 -6.77 -6.58 -7.69
N ARG A 12 -6.65 -5.71 -8.71
CA ARG A 12 -6.83 -5.96 -10.14
C ARG A 12 -5.85 -5.11 -10.95
N THR A 13 -4.56 -5.30 -10.72
CA THR A 13 -3.50 -4.57 -11.41
C THR A 13 -2.49 -5.50 -12.07
N SER A 14 -1.75 -4.95 -13.04
CA SER A 14 -0.55 -5.58 -13.57
C SER A 14 0.68 -4.77 -13.17
N PHE A 15 1.74 -5.49 -12.84
CA PHE A 15 3.06 -4.95 -12.58
C PHE A 15 3.90 -5.15 -13.84
N VAL A 16 4.28 -4.07 -14.49
CA VAL A 16 5.09 -4.07 -15.71
C VAL A 16 6.53 -3.78 -15.30
N ASP A 17 7.45 -4.67 -15.65
CA ASP A 17 8.87 -4.41 -15.43
C ASP A 17 9.34 -3.31 -16.40
N CYS A 18 9.84 -2.21 -15.85
CA CYS A 18 10.29 -1.05 -16.61
C CYS A 18 11.50 -1.34 -17.49
N ALA A 19 12.33 -2.35 -17.14
CA ALA A 19 13.51 -2.69 -17.92
C ALA A 19 13.14 -3.44 -19.21
N THR A 20 12.19 -4.38 -19.12
CA THR A 20 11.76 -5.21 -20.26
C THR A 20 10.52 -4.69 -20.97
N GLY A 21 9.73 -3.84 -20.32
CA GLY A 21 8.40 -3.43 -20.78
C GLY A 21 7.35 -4.55 -20.74
N ALA A 22 7.71 -5.72 -20.19
CA ALA A 22 6.83 -6.88 -20.11
C ALA A 22 6.05 -6.88 -18.79
N VAL A 23 4.86 -7.50 -18.80
CA VAL A 23 4.12 -7.75 -17.56
C VAL A 23 4.86 -8.80 -16.76
N ALA A 24 5.41 -8.42 -15.62
CA ALA A 24 6.11 -9.31 -14.71
C ALA A 24 5.12 -10.06 -13.80
N PHE A 25 4.12 -9.35 -13.27
CA PHE A 25 3.12 -9.93 -12.39
C PHE A 25 1.71 -9.40 -12.66
N ARG A 26 0.71 -10.19 -12.28
CA ARG A 26 -0.70 -9.80 -12.32
C ARG A 26 -1.36 -10.12 -11.01
N THR A 27 -2.26 -9.25 -10.60
CA THR A 27 -3.15 -9.51 -9.47
C THR A 27 -4.56 -9.57 -9.99
N ASN A 28 -5.29 -10.58 -9.56
CA ASN A 28 -6.68 -10.72 -9.93
C ASN A 28 -7.49 -11.17 -8.74
N THR A 29 -8.55 -10.43 -8.46
CA THR A 29 -9.51 -10.82 -7.45
C THR A 29 -10.80 -11.33 -8.07
N TYR A 30 -11.12 -12.57 -7.74
CA TYR A 30 -12.34 -13.25 -8.14
C TYR A 30 -13.12 -13.75 -6.91
N HIS A 31 -14.41 -13.97 -7.14
CA HIS A 31 -15.25 -14.72 -6.21
C HIS A 31 -15.28 -16.16 -6.73
N PRO A 32 -14.75 -17.14 -5.98
CA PRO A 32 -14.91 -18.54 -6.33
C PRO A 32 -16.39 -18.82 -6.42
N GLN A 33 -16.89 -18.99 -7.65
CA GLN A 33 -18.25 -19.46 -7.82
C GLN A 33 -18.29 -20.85 -7.22
N ARG A 34 -19.07 -21.00 -6.14
CA ARG A 34 -19.38 -22.29 -5.53
C ARG A 34 -19.66 -23.25 -6.67
N ALA A 35 -18.82 -24.28 -6.83
CA ALA A 35 -19.10 -25.34 -7.78
C ALA A 35 -20.53 -25.80 -7.48
N ARG A 36 -21.45 -25.57 -8.42
CA ARG A 36 -22.78 -26.15 -8.33
C ARG A 36 -22.53 -27.64 -8.39
N SER A 37 -22.46 -28.30 -7.23
CA SER A 37 -22.61 -29.75 -7.15
C SER A 37 -23.92 -30.04 -7.87
N GLY A 38 -23.80 -30.53 -9.11
CA GLY A 38 -24.93 -31.01 -9.87
C GLY A 38 -25.66 -32.01 -8.98
N SER A 39 -26.93 -31.76 -8.72
CA SER A 39 -27.79 -32.68 -7.99
C SER A 39 -27.86 -34.00 -8.76
N CYS A 40 -26.96 -34.92 -8.46
CA CYS A 40 -27.12 -36.32 -8.80
C CYS A 40 -28.07 -36.90 -7.74
N SER A 41 -29.36 -36.91 -8.07
CA SER A 41 -30.39 -37.64 -7.37
C SER A 41 -29.98 -39.11 -7.29
N SER A 42 -29.67 -39.64 -6.11
CA SER A 42 -29.62 -41.07 -5.85
C SER A 42 -29.97 -41.31 -4.39
N ALA A 43 -31.13 -41.91 -4.17
CA ALA A 43 -31.66 -42.25 -2.87
C ALA A 43 -30.86 -43.39 -2.21
N SER A 44 -30.50 -43.25 -0.94
CA SER A 44 -31.01 -44.06 0.19
C SER A 44 -30.13 -43.98 1.46
N SER A 45 -30.77 -43.50 2.53
CA SER A 45 -30.76 -43.98 3.93
C SER A 45 -29.46 -44.41 4.64
N SER A 46 -29.01 -43.63 5.63
CA SER A 46 -29.14 -43.91 7.09
C SER A 46 -28.05 -43.22 7.95
N SER A 47 -28.47 -42.86 9.16
CA SER A 47 -28.01 -41.78 10.04
C SER A 47 -26.71 -42.03 10.81
N SER A 48 -25.96 -40.97 11.15
CA SER A 48 -25.51 -40.62 12.53
C SER A 48 -24.62 -39.37 12.57
N SER A 49 -25.21 -38.27 13.06
CA SER A 49 -24.63 -37.20 13.90
C SER A 49 -23.12 -36.94 13.91
N ALA A 50 -22.71 -35.81 13.31
CA ALA A 50 -21.60 -35.01 13.78
C ALA A 50 -22.03 -33.53 13.82
N LEU A 51 -22.01 -32.99 15.05
CA LEU A 51 -21.99 -31.57 15.43
C LEU A 51 -22.23 -30.55 14.32
N GLN A 52 -23.50 -30.15 14.19
CA GLN A 52 -23.87 -28.90 13.55
C GLN A 52 -24.01 -27.86 14.67
N GLU A 53 -22.87 -27.33 15.12
CA GLU A 53 -22.86 -26.07 15.86
C GLU A 53 -23.22 -24.95 14.90
N GLN A 54 -24.29 -24.24 15.27
CA GLN A 54 -24.73 -23.00 14.66
C GLN A 54 -23.62 -21.94 14.74
N LEU A 55 -23.35 -21.24 13.62
CA LEU A 55 -23.31 -19.77 13.64
C LEU A 55 -23.89 -19.23 12.32
N SER A 56 -24.79 -18.28 12.52
CA SER A 56 -25.64 -17.58 11.57
C SER A 56 -24.87 -16.75 10.54
N GLY A 57 -25.39 -16.66 9.31
CA GLY A 57 -25.11 -15.59 8.34
C GLY A 57 -23.66 -15.53 7.87
N ASP A 58 -23.35 -15.82 6.61
CA ASP A 58 -23.56 -14.86 5.55
C ASP A 58 -23.30 -15.57 4.22
N ASN A 59 -23.93 -15.13 3.14
CA ASN A 59 -23.58 -15.55 1.79
C ASN A 59 -22.26 -14.88 1.35
N ASN A 60 -21.26 -14.84 2.22
CA ASN A 60 -19.99 -14.20 1.93
C ASN A 60 -19.14 -15.22 1.19
N VAL A 61 -19.27 -15.20 -0.14
CA VAL A 61 -18.42 -16.00 -1.02
C VAL A 61 -16.98 -15.54 -0.81
N ASP A 62 -16.16 -16.36 -0.16
CA ASP A 62 -14.75 -16.11 0.16
C ASP A 62 -14.06 -15.46 -1.03
N ARG A 63 -13.74 -14.17 -0.93
CA ARG A 63 -13.06 -13.46 -2.02
C ARG A 63 -11.63 -13.99 -2.08
N VAL A 64 -11.10 -14.27 -3.27
CA VAL A 64 -9.72 -14.75 -3.45
C VAL A 64 -8.97 -13.80 -4.39
N THR A 65 -7.78 -13.38 -3.99
CA THR A 65 -6.85 -12.62 -4.84
C THR A 65 -5.67 -13.51 -5.18
N SER A 66 -5.44 -13.78 -6.47
CA SER A 66 -4.23 -14.44 -6.96
C SER A 66 -3.17 -13.41 -7.34
N LEU A 67 -1.90 -13.74 -7.08
CA LEU A 67 -0.72 -13.11 -7.65
C LEU A 67 -0.13 -14.11 -8.65
N GLU A 68 -0.10 -13.73 -9.91
CA GLU A 68 0.34 -14.54 -11.04
C GLU A 68 1.62 -13.97 -11.65
N ASP A 69 2.49 -14.84 -12.15
CA ASP A 69 3.66 -14.46 -12.93
C ASP A 69 3.29 -14.07 -14.39
N ALA A 70 4.30 -13.77 -15.21
CA ALA A 70 4.14 -13.45 -16.62
C ALA A 70 3.51 -14.58 -17.46
N TYR A 71 3.62 -15.82 -17.01
CA TYR A 71 3.13 -17.03 -17.67
C TYR A 71 1.74 -17.48 -17.17
N GLY A 72 1.20 -16.81 -16.14
CA GLY A 72 -0.07 -17.15 -15.51
C GLY A 72 0.05 -18.22 -14.42
N ASN A 73 1.25 -18.55 -13.97
CA ASN A 73 1.44 -19.41 -12.81
C ASN A 73 1.12 -18.63 -11.54
N ILE A 74 0.34 -19.22 -10.65
CA ILE A 74 -0.03 -18.60 -9.38
C ILE A 74 1.14 -18.71 -8.40
N LEU A 75 1.75 -17.57 -8.09
CA LEU A 75 2.85 -17.46 -7.14
C LEU A 75 2.35 -17.29 -5.71
N ALA A 76 1.22 -16.61 -5.53
CA ALA A 76 0.59 -16.45 -4.23
C ALA A 76 -0.93 -16.31 -4.33
N GLU A 77 -1.63 -16.63 -3.25
CA GLU A 77 -3.08 -16.47 -3.11
C GLU A 77 -3.42 -15.89 -1.74
N ILE A 78 -4.37 -14.96 -1.73
CA ILE A 78 -4.92 -14.37 -0.51
C ILE A 78 -6.42 -14.72 -0.48
N THR A 79 -6.83 -15.49 0.53
CA THR A 79 -8.24 -15.71 0.84
C THR A 79 -8.70 -14.65 1.83
N TRP A 80 -9.82 -14.02 1.52
CA TRP A 80 -10.37 -12.91 2.29
C TRP A 80 -11.63 -13.34 3.04
N ASP A 81 -11.65 -13.11 4.34
CA ASP A 81 -12.85 -13.11 5.17
C ASP A 81 -13.29 -11.65 5.39
N GLY A 82 -14.27 -11.24 4.58
CA GLY A 82 -14.70 -9.85 4.48
C GLY A 82 -13.56 -8.91 4.07
N ALA A 83 -13.02 -8.18 5.05
CA ALA A 83 -11.97 -7.17 4.85
C ALA A 83 -10.59 -7.63 5.33
N ASN A 84 -10.50 -8.83 5.89
CA ASN A 84 -9.31 -9.41 6.52
C ASN A 84 -8.77 -10.53 5.62
N ALA A 85 -7.45 -10.58 5.43
CA ALA A 85 -6.82 -11.73 4.80
C ALA A 85 -6.73 -12.86 5.85
N SER A 86 -7.54 -13.91 5.66
CA SER A 86 -7.68 -15.02 6.60
C SER A 86 -6.65 -16.11 6.36
N LEU A 87 -6.30 -16.35 5.09
CA LEU A 87 -5.32 -17.34 4.66
C LEU A 87 -4.50 -16.79 3.50
N ILE A 88 -3.18 -16.93 3.59
CA ILE A 88 -2.24 -16.47 2.58
C ILE A 88 -1.37 -17.66 2.19
N ARG A 89 -1.29 -17.96 0.90
CA ARG A 89 -0.40 -18.99 0.36
C ARG A 89 0.66 -18.30 -0.50
N VAL A 90 1.94 -18.56 -0.27
CA VAL A 90 3.06 -18.03 -1.06
C VAL A 90 3.94 -19.21 -1.47
N GLY A 91 3.96 -19.54 -2.75
CA GLY A 91 4.53 -20.81 -3.21
C GLY A 91 3.86 -22.01 -2.50
N ASP A 92 4.66 -22.75 -1.74
CA ASP A 92 4.24 -23.89 -0.93
C ASP A 92 3.95 -23.52 0.55
N ASP A 93 4.31 -22.30 0.96
CA ASP A 93 4.13 -21.84 2.34
C ASP A 93 2.68 -21.39 2.59
N LEU A 94 2.13 -21.83 3.72
CA LEU A 94 0.79 -21.46 4.16
C LEU A 94 0.87 -20.61 5.44
N ILE A 95 0.45 -19.36 5.32
CA ILE A 95 0.52 -18.32 6.34
C ILE A 95 -0.91 -18.01 6.83
N LYS A 96 -1.12 -18.06 8.14
CA LYS A 96 -2.44 -17.88 8.78
C LYS A 96 -2.72 -16.39 9.00
N GLY A 97 -2.99 -15.72 7.90
CA GLY A 97 -3.42 -14.32 7.85
C GLY A 97 -2.30 -13.31 8.10
N THR A 98 -2.69 -12.04 8.26
CA THR A 98 -1.73 -10.91 8.34
C THR A 98 -0.88 -10.91 9.60
N ALA A 99 -1.33 -11.53 10.68
CA ALA A 99 -0.62 -11.51 11.96
C ALA A 99 0.69 -12.30 11.90
N GLU A 100 0.69 -13.43 11.19
CA GLU A 100 1.89 -14.25 10.97
C GLU A 100 2.78 -13.64 9.88
N LEU A 101 2.19 -13.08 8.82
CA LEU A 101 2.96 -12.42 7.75
C LEU A 101 3.78 -11.22 8.24
N PHE A 102 3.18 -10.38 9.10
CA PHE A 102 3.79 -9.13 9.58
C PHE A 102 4.33 -9.19 11.00
N ASP A 103 4.62 -10.39 11.51
CA ASP A 103 5.04 -10.66 12.88
C ASP A 103 4.41 -9.68 13.89
N ALA A 104 3.07 -9.72 13.97
CA ALA A 104 2.27 -8.60 14.48
C ALA A 104 2.59 -8.19 15.93
N ALA A 105 3.24 -9.07 16.69
CA ALA A 105 3.75 -8.77 18.02
C ALA A 105 4.81 -7.65 18.03
N PHE A 106 5.50 -7.43 16.91
CA PHE A 106 6.60 -6.47 16.77
C PHE A 106 6.24 -5.25 15.91
N VAL A 107 5.00 -5.13 15.46
CA VAL A 107 4.51 -3.93 14.76
C VAL A 107 4.65 -2.72 15.68
N LYS A 108 5.38 -1.69 15.22
CA LYS A 108 5.60 -0.46 15.98
C LYS A 108 4.80 0.67 15.35
N ILE A 109 3.94 1.31 16.15
CA ILE A 109 3.13 2.45 15.73
C ILE A 109 3.73 3.72 16.34
N PHE A 110 4.28 4.59 15.49
CA PHE A 110 4.75 5.92 15.84
C PHE A 110 3.75 6.98 15.36
N PRO A 111 3.85 8.24 15.83
CA PRO A 111 2.95 9.31 15.39
C PRO A 111 2.99 9.61 13.89
N ASP A 112 4.14 9.40 13.25
CA ASP A 112 4.43 9.74 11.85
C ASP A 112 4.62 8.53 10.93
N ALA A 113 4.81 7.34 11.51
CA ALA A 113 5.07 6.11 10.76
C ALA A 113 4.58 4.87 11.50
N THR A 114 4.21 3.83 10.75
CA THR A 114 4.01 2.47 11.29
C THR A 114 5.04 1.54 10.65
N LEU A 115 5.72 0.75 11.48
CA LEU A 115 6.67 -0.27 11.03
C LEU A 115 6.01 -1.64 11.11
N PHE A 116 6.05 -2.37 10.01
CA PHE A 116 5.55 -3.74 9.88
C PHE A 116 6.73 -4.66 9.54
N PRO A 117 7.35 -5.28 10.56
CA PRO A 117 8.31 -6.36 10.34
C PRO A 117 7.65 -7.49 9.55
N THR A 118 8.41 -8.22 8.72
CA THR A 118 7.95 -9.41 8.03
C THR A 118 8.66 -10.63 8.59
N ARG A 119 8.15 -11.84 8.29
CA ARG A 119 8.83 -13.09 8.67
C ARG A 119 10.16 -13.32 7.93
N LEU A 120 10.44 -12.55 6.86
CA LEU A 120 11.66 -12.60 6.06
C LEU A 120 12.68 -11.53 6.49
N GLU A 121 12.60 -11.06 7.74
CA GLU A 121 13.56 -10.11 8.34
C GLU A 121 13.60 -8.70 7.68
N TYR A 122 12.66 -8.40 6.77
CA TYR A 122 12.45 -7.04 6.27
C TYR A 122 11.47 -6.24 7.13
N THR A 123 11.52 -4.91 7.05
CA THR A 123 10.53 -4.04 7.69
C THR A 123 9.89 -3.08 6.69
N TRP A 124 8.58 -3.17 6.51
CA TRP A 124 7.84 -2.15 5.79
C TRP A 124 7.59 -0.94 6.68
N ARG A 125 8.13 0.22 6.30
CA ARG A 125 7.83 1.52 6.90
C ARG A 125 6.73 2.22 6.10
N MET A 126 5.56 2.33 6.71
CA MET A 126 4.41 3.00 6.13
C MET A 126 4.20 4.38 6.77
N THR A 127 4.17 5.42 5.95
CA THR A 127 3.77 6.77 6.37
C THR A 127 2.54 7.21 5.58
N ARG A 128 2.07 8.43 5.85
CA ARG A 128 1.00 9.04 5.05
C ARG A 128 1.39 9.17 3.58
N ASP A 129 2.63 9.56 3.32
CA ASP A 129 3.06 10.01 2.00
C ASP A 129 3.93 8.95 1.28
N ASP A 130 4.60 8.08 2.04
CA ASP A 130 5.54 7.10 1.51
C ASP A 130 5.27 5.68 2.04
N LEU A 131 5.72 4.68 1.28
CA LEU A 131 5.82 3.29 1.69
C LEU A 131 7.21 2.78 1.29
N LEU A 132 8.01 2.39 2.29
CA LEU A 132 9.41 1.98 2.13
C LEU A 132 9.58 0.55 2.66
N LEU A 133 10.47 -0.21 2.06
CA LEU A 133 10.94 -1.50 2.54
C LEU A 133 12.37 -1.33 3.03
N LEU A 134 12.62 -1.77 4.26
CA LEU A 134 13.91 -1.71 4.93
C LEU A 134 14.44 -3.13 5.14
N ASP A 135 15.76 -3.30 5.04
CA ASP A 135 16.45 -4.54 5.48
C ASP A 135 16.75 -4.50 6.99
N ASP A 136 17.55 -5.46 7.46
CA ASP A 136 17.96 -5.64 8.85
C ASP A 136 18.88 -4.52 9.36
N ASP A 137 19.64 -3.89 8.47
CA ASP A 137 20.50 -2.73 8.72
C ASP A 137 19.74 -1.37 8.63
N GLU A 138 18.41 -1.42 8.46
CA GLU A 138 17.53 -0.26 8.23
C GLU A 138 17.80 0.50 6.91
N GLU A 139 18.50 -0.10 5.96
CA GLU A 139 18.73 0.46 4.62
C GLU A 139 17.48 0.30 3.74
N VAL A 140 17.23 1.30 2.88
CA VAL A 140 16.06 1.28 2.00
C VAL A 140 16.33 0.38 0.79
N VAL A 141 15.78 -0.82 0.83
CA VAL A 141 15.86 -1.84 -0.24
C VAL A 141 14.67 -1.82 -1.20
N GLY A 142 13.60 -1.12 -0.82
CA GLY A 142 12.45 -0.93 -1.69
C GLY A 142 11.63 0.32 -1.39
N LYS A 143 10.91 0.82 -2.39
CA LYS A 143 10.15 2.06 -2.29
C LYS A 143 8.98 2.13 -3.26
N LEU A 144 7.84 2.58 -2.77
CA LEU A 144 6.73 3.04 -3.61
C LEU A 144 6.96 4.49 -4.02
N HIS A 145 7.04 4.73 -5.32
CA HIS A 145 7.10 6.06 -5.92
C HIS A 145 5.75 6.38 -6.56
N GLN A 146 5.02 7.34 -6.00
CA GLN A 146 3.69 7.68 -6.49
C GLN A 146 3.74 8.83 -7.50
N ASN A 147 2.89 8.76 -8.54
CA ASN A 147 2.70 9.78 -9.55
C ASN A 147 4.03 10.31 -10.14
N GLN A 148 4.87 9.41 -10.64
CA GLN A 148 6.12 9.73 -11.31
C GLN A 148 6.00 9.59 -12.83
N ILE A 149 6.91 10.23 -13.54
CA ILE A 149 7.20 9.99 -14.96
C ILE A 149 8.59 9.39 -15.02
N GLN A 150 8.75 8.35 -15.83
CA GLN A 150 10.05 7.77 -16.13
C GLN A 150 10.68 8.52 -17.32
N ASP A 151 11.86 9.10 -17.12
CA ASP A 151 12.66 9.73 -18.16
C ASP A 151 14.01 9.00 -18.24
N ASP A 152 14.23 8.28 -19.35
CA ASP A 152 15.27 7.26 -19.59
C ASP A 152 15.35 6.18 -18.49
N LEU A 153 15.85 6.53 -17.30
CA LEU A 153 16.06 5.65 -16.15
C LEU A 153 15.84 6.36 -14.80
N LYS A 154 15.37 7.61 -14.81
CA LYS A 154 15.12 8.38 -13.59
C LYS A 154 13.63 8.62 -13.43
N LEU A 155 13.15 8.39 -12.21
CA LEU A 155 11.81 8.78 -11.83
C LEU A 155 11.81 10.26 -11.45
N ALA A 156 10.93 11.03 -12.08
CA ALA A 156 10.70 12.43 -11.80
C ALA A 156 9.23 12.67 -11.42
N PRO A 157 8.93 13.56 -10.45
CA PRO A 157 7.55 13.81 -10.06
C PRO A 157 6.73 14.33 -11.24
N ALA A 158 5.58 13.71 -11.49
CA ALA A 158 4.70 14.15 -12.57
C ALA A 158 4.07 15.51 -12.22
N PRO A 159 3.91 16.42 -13.19
CA PRO A 159 3.34 17.75 -12.96
C PRO A 159 1.85 17.70 -12.59
N SER A 160 1.16 16.59 -12.88
CA SER A 160 -0.21 16.36 -12.46
C SER A 160 -0.50 14.87 -12.27
N SER A 161 -1.49 14.56 -11.43
CA SER A 161 -1.89 13.18 -11.09
C SER A 161 -2.49 12.37 -12.24
N LYS A 162 -2.70 12.98 -13.41
CA LYS A 162 -3.27 12.32 -14.59
C LYS A 162 -2.21 11.83 -15.57
N ILE A 163 -0.96 12.25 -15.37
CA ILE A 163 0.14 12.00 -16.31
C ILE A 163 1.12 10.98 -15.74
N GLY A 164 1.32 10.99 -14.41
CA GLY A 164 2.23 10.06 -13.77
C GLY A 164 1.64 8.66 -13.56
N HIS A 165 2.54 7.73 -13.29
CA HIS A 165 2.25 6.37 -12.86
C HIS A 165 2.84 6.12 -11.48
N ASP A 166 2.33 5.10 -10.82
CA ASP A 166 2.92 4.60 -9.58
C ASP A 166 3.94 3.50 -9.92
N TYR A 167 5.08 3.52 -9.25
CA TYR A 167 6.17 2.58 -9.44
C TYR A 167 6.57 1.95 -8.11
N LEU A 168 6.82 0.66 -8.11
CA LEU A 168 7.35 -0.08 -6.96
C LEU A 168 8.77 -0.53 -7.27
N GLU A 169 9.72 -0.06 -6.47
CA GLU A 169 11.13 -0.41 -6.55
C GLU A 169 11.45 -1.53 -5.57
N LEU A 170 12.03 -2.63 -6.08
CA LEU A 170 12.46 -3.82 -5.34
C LEU A 170 13.77 -4.34 -5.96
N ASN A 171 14.81 -3.50 -6.00
CA ASN A 171 16.02 -3.75 -6.78
C ASN A 171 17.00 -4.75 -6.19
N THR A 172 16.98 -4.92 -4.87
CA THR A 172 17.98 -5.71 -4.13
C THR A 172 17.43 -7.03 -3.60
N LEU A 173 16.17 -7.35 -3.87
CA LEU A 173 15.53 -8.56 -3.35
C LEU A 173 15.83 -9.81 -4.20
N PRO A 174 16.10 -10.97 -3.57
CA PRO A 174 16.08 -12.28 -4.20
C PRO A 174 14.74 -12.58 -4.90
N GLU A 175 14.78 -13.31 -6.01
CA GLU A 175 13.59 -13.60 -6.82
C GLU A 175 12.53 -14.44 -6.09
N ASP A 176 12.96 -15.32 -5.19
CA ASP A 176 12.13 -16.19 -4.37
C ASP A 176 11.38 -15.44 -3.25
N GLU A 177 11.86 -14.27 -2.85
CA GLU A 177 11.24 -13.43 -1.83
C GLU A 177 10.25 -12.41 -2.41
N LEU A 178 10.37 -12.10 -3.71
CA LEU A 178 9.51 -11.14 -4.42
C LEU A 178 8.01 -11.43 -4.26
N PRO A 179 7.51 -12.68 -4.39
CA PRO A 179 6.08 -12.96 -4.25
C PRO A 179 5.53 -12.54 -2.89
N GLU A 180 6.28 -12.81 -1.82
CA GLU A 180 5.88 -12.43 -0.47
C GLU A 180 5.91 -10.90 -0.29
N MET A 181 6.96 -10.24 -0.77
CA MET A 181 7.04 -8.78 -0.68
C MET A 181 5.95 -8.08 -1.49
N LEU A 182 5.54 -8.65 -2.64
CA LEU A 182 4.38 -8.17 -3.38
C LEU A 182 3.09 -8.40 -2.60
N VAL A 183 2.88 -9.56 -1.98
CA VAL A 183 1.72 -9.82 -1.11
C VAL A 183 1.65 -8.83 0.06
N CYS A 184 2.78 -8.59 0.74
CA CYS A 184 2.90 -7.60 1.80
C CYS A 184 2.50 -6.20 1.29
N TYR A 185 3.04 -5.81 0.13
CA TYR A 185 2.72 -4.55 -0.52
C TYR A 185 1.21 -4.41 -0.81
N LEU A 186 0.54 -5.45 -1.33
CA LEU A 186 -0.91 -5.44 -1.58
C LEU A 186 -1.70 -5.17 -0.30
N LEU A 187 -1.37 -5.90 0.77
CA LEU A 187 -2.04 -5.78 2.06
C LEU A 187 -1.82 -4.39 2.67
N LEU A 188 -0.58 -3.89 2.64
CA LEU A 188 -0.24 -2.57 3.15
C LEU A 188 -0.89 -1.44 2.35
N CYS A 189 -1.02 -1.57 1.03
CA CYS A 189 -1.75 -0.59 0.22
C CYS A 189 -3.22 -0.50 0.67
N THR A 190 -3.90 -1.64 0.84
CA THR A 190 -5.29 -1.64 1.31
C THR A 190 -5.43 -1.07 2.73
N LEU A 191 -4.46 -1.33 3.61
CA LEU A 191 -4.43 -0.78 4.97
C LEU A 191 -4.16 0.73 4.97
N ARG A 192 -3.16 1.18 4.21
CA ARG A 192 -2.75 2.57 4.07
C ARG A 192 -3.91 3.43 3.59
N GLU A 193 -4.62 2.98 2.55
CA GLU A 193 -5.80 3.66 2.04
C GLU A 193 -6.86 3.82 3.14
N ARG A 194 -7.14 2.79 3.93
CA ARG A 194 -8.12 2.86 5.02
C ARG A 194 -7.66 3.82 6.13
N MET A 195 -6.42 3.67 6.58
CA MET A 195 -5.87 4.50 7.67
C MET A 195 -5.87 5.99 7.32
N TYR A 196 -5.43 6.34 6.11
CA TYR A 196 -5.26 7.75 5.73
C TYR A 196 -6.46 8.34 4.98
N SER A 197 -7.36 7.54 4.41
CA SER A 197 -8.64 8.07 3.89
C SER A 197 -9.55 8.56 5.01
N ILE A 198 -9.58 7.86 6.16
CA ILE A 198 -10.37 8.29 7.33
C ILE A 198 -9.91 9.67 7.81
N THR A 199 -8.60 9.94 7.79
CA THR A 199 -8.08 11.26 8.21
C THR A 199 -8.58 12.42 7.35
N ARG A 200 -8.84 12.20 6.05
CA ARG A 200 -9.43 13.22 5.15
C ARG A 200 -10.88 13.54 5.50
N PHE A 201 -11.66 12.53 5.89
CA PHE A 201 -13.08 12.69 6.21
C PHE A 201 -13.30 13.24 7.62
N VAL A 202 -12.48 12.83 8.60
CA VAL A 202 -12.66 13.19 10.02
C VAL A 202 -11.98 14.51 10.36
N TYR A 203 -10.80 14.79 9.82
CA TYR A 203 -10.02 16.00 10.16
C TYR A 203 -10.02 17.08 9.08
N GLY A 204 -10.72 16.84 7.97
CA GLY A 204 -10.71 17.71 6.80
C GLY A 204 -9.40 17.63 6.02
N GLN A 205 -9.44 18.04 4.75
CA GLN A 205 -8.23 18.23 3.96
C GLN A 205 -7.27 19.14 4.74
N PRO A 206 -5.98 18.78 4.95
CA PRO A 206 -5.01 19.79 5.29
C PRO A 206 -5.06 20.78 4.13
N GLN A 207 -5.52 22.01 4.41
CA GLN A 207 -5.51 23.09 3.44
C GLN A 207 -4.11 23.09 2.85
N LYS A 208 -4.00 22.81 1.53
CA LYS A 208 -2.77 23.03 0.79
C LYS A 208 -2.36 24.45 1.15
N THR A 209 -1.35 24.61 2.00
CA THR A 209 -0.84 25.93 2.31
C THR A 209 -0.21 26.38 1.02
N ASP A 210 -0.95 27.19 0.26
CA ASP A 210 -0.45 27.82 -0.94
C ASP A 210 0.93 28.40 -0.62
N PRO A 211 1.97 28.10 -1.39
CA PRO A 211 3.29 28.71 -1.19
C PRO A 211 3.20 30.25 -1.24
N ILE A 212 2.15 30.78 -1.87
CA ILE A 212 1.81 32.21 -1.95
C ILE A 212 1.28 32.76 -0.61
N ALA A 213 0.62 31.95 0.22
CA ALA A 213 0.14 32.38 1.54
C ALA A 213 1.30 32.62 2.53
N LYS A 214 2.43 31.90 2.38
CA LYS A 214 3.66 32.15 3.14
C LYS A 214 4.34 33.47 2.73
N LEU A 215 4.26 33.85 1.46
CA LEU A 215 4.75 35.15 0.96
C LEU A 215 3.94 36.34 1.50
N ARG A 216 2.62 36.18 1.68
CA ARG A 216 1.77 37.25 2.24
C ARG A 216 1.99 37.51 3.74
N ARG A 217 2.45 36.54 4.53
CA ARG A 217 2.78 36.75 5.96
C ARG A 217 4.17 37.33 6.21
N GLY A 218 5.10 37.21 5.25
CA GLY A 218 6.41 37.84 5.31
C GLY A 218 6.42 39.33 4.95
N ALA A 219 5.49 39.78 4.09
CA ALA A 219 5.49 41.15 3.59
C ALA A 219 4.86 42.19 4.56
N THR A 220 3.97 41.79 5.46
CA THR A 220 3.34 42.73 6.42
C THR A 220 4.20 43.06 7.63
N ARG A 221 5.24 42.26 7.93
CA ARG A 221 6.18 42.54 9.04
C ARG A 221 7.42 43.35 8.62
N SER A 222 7.71 43.48 7.33
CA SER A 222 8.88 44.22 6.84
C SER A 222 8.65 45.73 6.74
N ILE A 223 7.43 46.19 6.48
CA ILE A 223 7.13 47.62 6.29
C ILE A 223 7.04 48.39 7.64
N ALA A 224 6.73 47.69 8.74
CA ALA A 224 6.69 48.31 10.07
C ALA A 224 8.07 48.76 10.58
N ASN A 225 9.16 48.07 10.17
CA ASN A 225 10.52 48.41 10.59
C ASN A 225 11.19 49.49 9.73
N LEU A 226 10.66 49.78 8.54
CA LEU A 226 11.16 50.87 7.70
C LEU A 226 10.65 52.24 8.15
N ARG A 227 9.46 52.31 8.77
CA ARG A 227 8.87 53.57 9.23
C ARG A 227 9.52 54.14 10.50
N ASN A 228 10.24 53.31 11.27
CA ASN A 228 10.97 53.75 12.47
C ASN A 228 12.39 54.26 12.19
N ARG A 229 12.97 54.05 10.99
CA ARG A 229 14.31 54.55 10.67
C ARG A 229 14.35 56.00 10.17
N PHE A 230 13.21 56.59 9.81
CA PHE A 230 13.13 58.00 9.38
C PHE A 230 12.76 59.00 10.47
N ARG A 231 12.47 58.55 11.71
CA ARG A 231 12.07 59.44 12.81
C ARG A 231 13.15 59.78 13.83
N ARG A 232 14.39 59.31 13.63
CA ARG A 232 15.52 59.59 14.54
C ARG A 232 16.68 60.30 13.83
N ARG A 233 16.37 61.46 13.22
CA ARG A 233 17.34 62.52 12.91
C ARG A 233 16.68 63.87 13.17
N LYS A 234 16.68 64.29 14.44
CA LYS A 234 16.64 65.69 14.85
C LYS A 234 16.88 65.78 16.36
N ALA A 235 18.12 66.05 16.73
CA ALA A 235 18.48 66.94 17.83
C ALA A 235 20.00 67.21 17.71
N PRO A 236 20.41 68.39 17.21
CA PRO A 236 21.73 68.93 17.44
C PRO A 236 21.72 69.88 18.65
N ASN A 237 22.88 69.95 19.32
CA ASN A 237 23.37 71.03 20.19
C ASN A 237 22.63 71.17 21.54
N HIS A 238 23.27 71.50 22.66
CA HIS A 238 24.47 72.28 22.89
C HIS A 238 25.04 71.96 24.28
#